data_AF-A0A7S0AG55-F1
#
_entry.id   AF-A0A7S0AG55-F1
#
_cell.length_a   1.000
_cell.length_b   1.000
_cell.length_c   1.000
_cell.angle_alpha   90.00
_cell.angle_beta   90.00
_cell.angle_gamma   90.00
#
_symmetry.space_group_name_H-M   'P 1'
#
loop_
_entity.id
_entity.type
_entity.pdbx_description
1 polymer ?
#
loop_
_entity_poly.entity_id
_entity_poly.type
_entity_poly.pdbx_seq_one_letter_code
_entity_poly.pdbx_strand_id
1 'polypeptide(L)'
;NKIMYCLPLCGPYATSTTQIPLNSLDEYEGGKLCFFVNDRIHFVPRVAGSMVQHPPHILHGVTSVTKGTRKSLFVVDDSNSLGMEGVIKVTANHVVMFLASRTRRSAKLIVKAEDRAQSVAGCTCKSNVSAK
;
A
#
# COMPACT_ATOMS: atom_id res chain seq x y z
N ASN A 1 14.41 21.71 -8.61
CA ASN A 1 14.09 20.27 -8.43
C ASN A 1 15.37 19.46 -8.28
N LYS A 2 15.76 19.12 -7.04
CA LYS A 2 16.88 18.20 -6.81
C LYS A 2 16.37 16.75 -6.96
N ILE A 3 16.97 16.00 -7.87
CA ILE A 3 16.76 14.55 -7.97
C ILE A 3 17.83 13.91 -7.11
N MET A 4 17.41 13.15 -6.09
CA MET A 4 18.33 12.30 -5.36
C MET A 4 18.46 11.03 -6.18
N TYR A 5 19.65 10.81 -6.75
CA TYR A 5 19.95 9.57 -7.44
C TYR A 5 19.89 8.43 -6.43
N CYS A 6 19.09 7.43 -6.75
CA CYS A 6 19.08 6.17 -6.01
C CYS A 6 20.22 5.30 -6.57
N LEU A 7 21.45 5.82 -6.54
CA LEU A 7 22.64 4.99 -6.71
C LEU A 7 22.77 4.13 -5.44
N PRO A 8 23.21 2.88 -5.60
CA PRO A 8 22.40 1.68 -5.35
C PRO A 8 21.91 1.56 -3.89
N LEU A 9 20.69 2.01 -3.58
CA LEU A 9 19.95 1.44 -2.42
C LEU A 9 19.55 -0.03 -2.70
N CYS A 10 19.56 -0.43 -3.98
CA CYS A 10 19.67 -1.82 -4.38
C CYS A 10 21.17 -2.12 -4.44
N GLY A 11 21.81 -2.56 -3.34
CA GLY A 11 23.19 -3.05 -3.41
C GLY A 11 23.36 -4.04 -4.58
N PRO A 12 24.58 -4.37 -5.02
CA PRO A 12 24.82 -5.19 -6.23
C PRO A 12 24.16 -6.59 -6.22
N TYR A 13 23.47 -6.93 -5.13
CA TYR A 13 22.91 -8.24 -4.84
C TYR A 13 21.36 -8.30 -4.92
N ALA A 14 20.64 -7.17 -4.98
CA ALA A 14 19.18 -7.22 -5.05
C ALA A 14 18.72 -7.63 -6.47
N THR A 15 18.04 -8.76 -6.62
CA THR A 15 17.54 -9.30 -7.89
C THR A 15 16.37 -8.50 -8.45
N SER A 16 15.56 -7.90 -7.57
CA SER A 16 14.45 -7.03 -7.93
C SER A 16 14.01 -6.21 -6.72
N THR A 17 13.58 -4.97 -6.98
CA THR A 17 12.98 -4.12 -5.94
C THR A 17 11.56 -3.79 -6.32
N THR A 18 10.64 -4.05 -5.40
CA THR A 18 9.23 -3.69 -5.53
C THR A 18 8.89 -2.61 -4.50
N GLN A 19 8.25 -1.54 -4.96
CA GLN A 19 7.83 -0.43 -4.12
C GLN A 19 6.31 -0.21 -4.23
N ILE A 20 5.68 -0.06 -3.07
CA ILE A 20 4.24 0.20 -2.93
C ILE A 20 4.06 1.51 -2.15
N PRO A 21 3.50 2.58 -2.74
CA PRO A 21 3.16 3.80 -2.01
C PRO A 21 2.05 3.53 -0.99
N LEU A 22 2.23 3.99 0.25
CA LEU A 22 1.26 3.75 1.33
C LEU A 22 0.33 4.93 1.58
N ASN A 23 0.61 6.10 1.00
CA ASN A 23 -0.10 7.33 1.30
C ASN A 23 -0.23 8.23 0.06
N SER A 24 -1.23 9.12 0.06
CA SER A 24 -1.59 9.94 -1.11
C SER A 24 -0.54 11.00 -1.40
N LEU A 25 -0.49 11.48 -2.65
CA LEU A 25 0.33 12.62 -3.05
C LEU A 25 -0.11 13.93 -2.39
N ASP A 26 -1.34 14.02 -1.89
CA ASP A 26 -1.82 15.22 -1.17
C ASP A 26 -1.18 15.35 0.23
N GLU A 27 -0.53 14.30 0.73
CA GLU A 27 0.09 14.27 2.05
C GLU A 27 1.57 14.72 2.05
N TYR A 28 2.20 14.85 0.86
CA TYR A 28 3.61 15.25 0.75
C TYR A 28 3.92 15.91 -0.59
N GLU A 29 4.93 16.79 -0.60
CA GLU A 29 5.43 17.41 -1.83
C GLU A 29 6.78 16.79 -2.23
N GLY A 30 6.96 16.53 -3.53
CA GLY A 30 8.15 15.88 -4.07
C GLY A 30 8.07 14.36 -4.03
N GLY A 31 9.17 13.66 -3.73
CA GLY A 31 9.16 12.19 -3.60
C GLY A 31 8.77 11.38 -4.85
N LYS A 32 8.82 11.99 -6.05
CA LYS A 32 8.39 11.39 -7.31
C LYS A 32 9.43 10.36 -7.76
N LEU A 33 8.97 9.14 -8.03
CA LEU A 33 9.81 8.09 -8.62
C LEU A 33 10.00 8.38 -10.10
N CYS A 34 11.24 8.28 -10.56
CA CYS A 34 11.58 8.48 -11.95
C CYS A 34 12.60 7.46 -12.46
N PHE A 35 12.49 7.14 -13.74
CA PHE A 35 13.39 6.26 -14.47
C PHE A 35 14.12 7.04 -15.56
N PHE A 36 15.38 6.69 -15.78
CA PHE A 36 16.19 7.25 -16.85
C PHE A 36 16.16 6.28 -18.03
N VAL A 37 15.55 6.70 -19.13
CA VAL A 37 15.36 5.88 -20.33
C VAL A 37 15.67 6.76 -21.55
N ASN A 38 16.59 6.34 -22.41
CA ASN A 38 16.96 7.05 -23.65
C ASN A 38 17.22 8.56 -23.43
N ASP A 39 18.08 8.89 -22.46
CA ASP A 39 18.44 10.27 -22.06
C ASP A 39 17.26 11.14 -21.60
N ARG A 40 16.13 10.51 -21.23
CA ARG A 40 14.94 11.18 -20.72
C ARG A 40 14.57 10.68 -19.34
N ILE A 41 13.95 11.57 -18.57
CA ILE A 41 13.43 11.27 -17.24
C ILE A 41 11.93 10.99 -17.35
N HIS A 42 11.52 9.78 -16.99
CA HIS A 42 10.13 9.35 -16.97
C HIS A 42 9.62 9.25 -15.54
N PHE A 43 8.60 10.03 -15.20
CA PHE A 43 7.96 9.96 -13.89
C PHE A 43 6.85 8.91 -13.87
N VAL A 44 6.82 8.11 -12.82
CA VAL A 44 5.77 7.08 -12.66
C VAL A 44 4.71 7.56 -11.68
N PRO A 45 3.41 7.43 -12.02
CA PRO A 45 2.33 7.72 -11.09
C PRO A 45 2.50 6.95 -9.78
N ARG A 46 2.32 7.63 -8.64
CA ARG A 46 2.39 7.02 -7.30
C ARG A 46 1.02 7.04 -6.62
N VAL A 47 0.10 6.24 -7.15
CA VAL A 47 -1.20 6.06 -6.52
C VAL A 47 -1.04 5.16 -5.29
N ALA A 48 -1.66 5.51 -4.15
CA ALA A 48 -1.59 4.68 -2.95
C ALA A 48 -2.07 3.25 -3.25
N GLY A 49 -1.30 2.24 -2.83
CA GLY A 49 -1.56 0.83 -3.12
C GLY A 49 -1.17 0.34 -4.51
N SER A 50 -0.75 1.22 -5.43
CA SER A 50 -0.14 0.80 -6.69
C SER A 50 1.23 0.17 -6.47
N MET A 51 1.74 -0.55 -7.46
CA MET A 51 3.03 -1.24 -7.36
C MET A 51 3.91 -0.88 -8.54
N VAL A 52 5.18 -0.58 -8.25
CA VAL A 52 6.24 -0.45 -9.26
C VAL A 52 7.35 -1.44 -8.91
N GLN A 53 7.77 -2.22 -9.88
CA GLN A 53 8.85 -3.18 -9.75
C GLN A 53 9.89 -2.93 -10.84
N HIS A 54 11.17 -3.04 -10.49
CA HIS A 54 12.26 -2.94 -11.46
C HIS A 54 13.43 -3.87 -11.10
N PRO A 55 14.18 -4.36 -12.10
CA PRO A 55 15.43 -5.09 -11.88
C PRO A 55 16.57 -4.13 -11.46
N PRO A 56 17.71 -4.64 -10.95
CA PRO A 56 18.78 -3.83 -10.39
C PRO A 56 19.50 -2.94 -11.39
N HIS A 57 19.53 -3.31 -12.67
CA HIS A 57 20.28 -2.60 -13.71
C HIS A 57 19.54 -1.37 -14.27
N ILE A 58 18.34 -1.07 -13.77
CA ILE A 58 17.56 0.07 -14.21
C ILE A 58 17.89 1.30 -13.35
N LEU A 59 18.46 2.32 -13.99
CA LEU A 59 18.76 3.60 -13.36
C LEU A 59 17.46 4.33 -13.01
N HIS A 60 17.31 4.66 -11.74
CA HIS A 60 16.14 5.35 -11.21
C HIS A 60 16.53 6.32 -10.10
N GLY A 61 15.62 7.25 -9.81
CA GLY A 61 15.80 8.26 -8.77
C GLY A 61 14.49 8.66 -8.14
N VAL A 62 14.59 9.36 -7.01
CA VAL A 62 13.44 9.94 -6.33
C VAL A 62 13.71 11.43 -6.14
N THR A 63 12.76 12.29 -6.52
CA THR A 63 12.91 13.72 -6.25
C THR A 63 12.90 13.96 -4.74
N SER A 64 13.66 14.95 -4.26
CA SER A 64 13.63 15.32 -2.84
C SER A 64 12.19 15.54 -2.35
N VAL A 65 11.86 15.05 -1.16
CA VAL A 65 10.62 15.41 -0.46
C VAL A 65 10.85 16.76 0.20
N THR A 66 9.99 17.74 -0.08
CA THR A 66 10.11 19.12 0.41
C THR A 66 9.12 19.45 1.52
N LYS A 67 8.04 18.66 1.64
CA LYS A 67 7.00 18.82 2.66
C LYS A 67 6.32 17.48 2.95
N GLY A 68 5.85 17.29 4.18
CA GLY A 68 5.11 16.10 4.59
C GLY A 68 5.98 14.86 4.74
N THR A 69 5.35 13.69 4.85
CA THR A 69 6.05 12.40 4.99
C THR A 69 5.62 11.43 3.90
N ARG A 70 6.58 10.93 3.14
CA ARG A 70 6.36 9.92 2.11
C ARG A 70 6.53 8.51 2.69
N LYS A 71 5.46 7.72 2.73
CA LYS A 71 5.45 6.35 3.25
C LYS A 71 5.45 5.34 2.09
N SER A 72 6.27 4.30 2.19
CA SER A 72 6.32 3.23 1.19
C SER A 72 6.68 1.92 1.83
N LEU A 73 6.05 0.85 1.33
CA LEU A 73 6.45 -0.52 1.60
C LEU A 73 7.38 -0.97 0.48
N PHE A 74 8.47 -1.63 0.86
CA PHE A 74 9.39 -2.25 -0.08
C PHE A 74 9.34 -3.77 0.11
N VAL A 75 9.30 -4.49 -1.01
CA VAL A 75 9.50 -5.93 -1.06
C VAL A 75 10.79 -6.17 -1.81
N VAL A 76 11.71 -6.83 -1.14
CA VAL A 76 13.08 -7.06 -1.59
C VAL A 76 13.45 -8.50 -1.26
N ASP A 77 14.47 -9.03 -1.93
CA ASP A 77 15.05 -10.33 -1.57
C ASP A 77 15.99 -10.23 -0.37
N ASP A 78 16.35 -11.39 0.19
CA ASP A 78 17.27 -11.50 1.33
C ASP A 78 18.67 -10.97 1.01
N SER A 79 19.04 -10.88 -0.26
CA SER A 79 20.32 -10.34 -0.71
C SER A 79 20.34 -8.81 -0.73
N ASN A 80 19.18 -8.16 -0.70
CA ASN A 80 19.12 -6.72 -0.50
C ASN A 80 19.52 -6.40 0.94
N SER A 81 20.70 -5.78 1.10
CA SER A 81 21.38 -5.53 2.38
C SER A 81 20.67 -4.54 3.32
N LEU A 82 19.37 -4.28 3.11
CA LEU A 82 18.48 -3.46 3.93
C LEU A 82 18.02 -4.16 5.22
N GLY A 83 18.61 -5.31 5.56
CA GLY A 83 18.28 -6.18 6.70
C GLY A 83 18.61 -5.62 8.09
N MET A 84 18.23 -4.38 8.38
CA MET A 84 18.29 -3.81 9.74
C MET A 84 16.96 -4.07 10.50
N GLU A 85 16.73 -3.28 11.54
CA GLU A 85 15.52 -3.30 12.38
C GLU A 85 14.24 -3.05 11.56
N GLY A 86 13.15 -3.76 11.90
CA GLY A 86 11.84 -3.56 11.29
C GLY A 86 11.59 -4.33 9.98
N VAL A 87 12.53 -5.18 9.53
CA VAL A 87 12.32 -6.06 8.37
C VAL A 87 11.48 -7.27 8.76
N ILE A 88 10.35 -7.46 8.06
CA ILE A 88 9.49 -8.64 8.21
C ILE A 88 9.86 -9.66 7.13
N LYS A 89 10.44 -10.79 7.54
CA LYS A 89 10.63 -11.94 6.65
C LYS A 89 9.28 -12.58 6.35
N VAL A 90 8.80 -12.40 5.12
CA VAL A 90 7.51 -12.97 4.69
C VAL A 90 7.67 -14.47 4.50
N THR A 91 6.81 -15.26 5.13
CA THR A 91 6.75 -16.72 4.99
C THR A 91 5.39 -17.11 4.41
N ALA A 92 5.27 -18.35 3.93
CA ALA A 92 3.97 -18.87 3.48
C ALA A 92 2.89 -18.78 4.58
N ASN A 93 3.27 -18.94 5.85
CA ASN A 93 2.35 -18.82 6.97
C ASN A 93 1.77 -17.41 7.10
N HIS A 94 2.55 -16.35 6.79
CA HIS A 94 2.03 -14.99 6.78
C HIS A 94 0.92 -14.81 5.73
N VAL A 95 1.07 -15.43 4.56
CA VAL A 95 0.03 -15.41 3.50
C VAL A 95 -1.22 -16.15 3.97
N VAL A 96 -1.06 -17.36 4.51
CA VAL A 96 -2.18 -18.16 5.03
C VAL A 96 -2.93 -17.40 6.12
N MET A 97 -2.21 -16.82 7.09
CA MET A 97 -2.79 -16.04 8.18
C MET A 97 -3.49 -14.77 7.67
N PHE A 98 -2.91 -14.08 6.69
CA PHE A 98 -3.55 -12.92 6.07
C PHE A 98 -4.87 -13.30 5.39
N LEU A 99 -4.87 -14.35 4.57
CA LEU A 99 -6.06 -14.83 3.88
C LEU A 99 -7.14 -15.28 4.88
N ALA A 100 -6.77 -16.07 5.89
CA ALA A 100 -7.67 -16.48 6.96
C ALA A 100 -8.28 -15.28 7.70
N SER A 101 -7.48 -14.24 7.96
CA SER A 101 -7.97 -13.01 8.62
C SER A 101 -8.99 -12.24 7.77
N ARG A 102 -8.82 -12.21 6.43
CA ARG A 102 -9.79 -11.58 5.54
C ARG A 102 -11.10 -12.36 5.51
N THR A 103 -11.05 -13.68 5.41
CA THR A 103 -12.26 -14.52 5.46
C THR A 103 -13.03 -14.30 6.76
N ARG A 104 -12.34 -14.24 7.92
CA ARG A 104 -12.98 -13.94 9.21
C ARG A 104 -13.60 -12.54 9.24
N ARG A 105 -12.93 -11.51 8.71
CA ARG A 105 -13.50 -10.15 8.64
C ARG A 105 -14.74 -10.11 7.76
N SER A 106 -14.69 -10.76 6.59
CA SER A 106 -15.85 -10.83 5.69
C SER A 106 -17.03 -11.57 6.35
N ALA A 107 -16.80 -12.72 6.98
CA ALA A 107 -17.83 -13.44 7.72
C ALA A 107 -18.43 -12.59 8.86
N LYS A 108 -17.58 -11.88 9.63
CA LYS A 108 -18.04 -11.00 10.71
C LYS A 108 -18.84 -9.80 10.19
N LEU A 109 -18.53 -9.29 9.01
CA LEU A 109 -19.31 -8.23 8.35
C LEU A 109 -20.69 -8.73 7.89
N ILE A 110 -20.77 -9.97 7.39
CA ILE A 110 -22.04 -10.59 6.99
C ILE A 110 -22.95 -10.77 8.21
N VAL A 111 -22.45 -11.40 9.28
CA VAL A 111 -23.24 -11.60 10.52
C VAL A 111 -23.73 -10.26 11.09
N LYS A 112 -22.88 -9.23 11.11
CA LYS A 112 -23.28 -7.89 11.57
C LYS A 112 -24.35 -7.24 10.68
N ALA A 113 -24.35 -7.53 9.37
CA ALA A 113 -25.37 -7.04 8.45
C ALA A 113 -26.71 -7.76 8.67
N GLU A 114 -26.69 -9.07 8.92
CA GLU A 114 -27.87 -9.87 9.25
C GLU A 114 -28.49 -9.42 10.59
N ASP A 115 -27.69 -9.26 11.65
CA ASP A 115 -28.16 -8.76 12.95
C ASP A 115 -28.84 -7.38 12.83
N ARG A 116 -28.29 -6.50 11.99
CA ARG A 116 -28.86 -5.17 11.73
C ARG A 116 -30.15 -5.24 10.89
N ALA A 117 -30.24 -6.16 9.94
CA ALA A 117 -31.47 -6.38 9.18
C ALA A 117 -32.59 -6.89 10.10
N GLN A 118 -32.29 -7.81 11.02
CA GLN A 118 -33.22 -8.31 12.04
C GLN A 118 -33.66 -7.19 13.00
N SER A 119 -32.76 -6.29 13.42
CA SER A 119 -33.10 -5.19 14.34
C SER A 119 -34.00 -4.12 13.69
N VAL A 120 -33.87 -3.89 12.38
CA VAL A 120 -34.71 -2.93 11.64
C VAL A 120 -36.10 -3.51 11.34
N ALA A 121 -36.21 -4.81 11.12
CA ALA A 121 -37.50 -5.50 10.93
C ALA A 121 -38.38 -5.50 12.20
N GLY A 122 -37.79 -5.29 13.39
CA GLY A 122 -38.52 -5.19 14.67
C GLY A 122 -39.14 -3.81 14.96
N CYS A 123 -38.88 -2.79 14.14
CA CYS A 123 -39.42 -1.44 14.34
C CYS A 123 -40.64 -1.19 13.45
N THR A 124 -41.77 -1.87 13.72
CA THR A 124 -43.06 -1.54 13.11
C THR A 124 -43.74 -0.43 13.91
N CYS A 125 -43.87 0.75 13.31
CA CYS A 125 -44.64 1.87 13.85
C CYS A 125 -46.11 1.43 13.99
N LYS A 126 -46.61 1.28 15.23
CA LYS A 126 -48.06 1.18 15.47
C LYS A 126 -48.66 2.58 15.31
N SER A 127 -49.19 2.90 14.13
CA SER A 127 -50.03 4.08 13.96
C SER A 127 -51.43 3.78 14.51
N ASN A 128 -51.72 4.30 15.70
CA ASN A 128 -53.09 4.36 16.23
C ASN A 128 -53.88 5.39 15.41
N VAL A 129 -54.78 4.93 14.55
CA VAL A 129 -55.83 5.77 13.97
C VAL A 129 -57.04 5.73 14.91
N SER A 130 -57.23 6.82 15.65
CA SER A 130 -58.45 7.04 16.44
C SER A 130 -59.53 7.57 15.50
N ALA A 131 -60.59 6.78 15.31
CA ALA A 131 -61.75 7.16 14.53
C ALA A 131 -62.60 8.19 15.30
N LYS A 132 -62.95 9.29 14.63
CA LYS A 132 -64.11 10.13 14.91
C LYS A 132 -64.83 10.39 13.61
#